data_AF-A0A328RYF2-F1
#
_entry.id   AF-A0A328RYF2-F1
#
_cell.length_a   1.000
_cell.length_b   1.000
_cell.length_c   1.000
_cell.angle_alpha   90.00
_cell.angle_beta   90.00
_cell.angle_gamma   90.00
#
_symmetry.space_group_name_H-M   'P 1'
#
loop_
_entity.id
_entity.type
_entity.pdbx_description
1 polymer ?
#
loop_
_entity_poly.entity_id
_entity_poly.type
_entity_poly.pdbx_seq_one_letter_code
_entity_poly.pdbx_strand_id
1 'polypeptide(L)'
;MVKVCPVCDCINDDDAQYCKACGCQLMVDGSNYHFDVSYLQNRSVAVGYILAILFGWGGVILSLLSTINNSLLFMGFFGLIFPFDLIRADDSSVRKHGYIQLIICVTGVIVQSVILLSFLGGL
;
A
#
# COMPACT_ATOMS: atom_id res chain seq x y z
N MET A 1 24.03 19.01 27.19
CA MET A 1 22.71 19.65 27.48
C MET A 1 21.61 18.65 27.11
N VAL A 2 20.98 17.96 28.06
CA VAL A 2 20.11 16.81 27.73
C VAL A 2 18.89 17.20 26.86
N LYS A 3 18.55 16.36 25.87
CA LYS A 3 17.37 16.52 25.02
C LYS A 3 16.20 15.67 25.53
N VAL A 4 15.05 16.28 25.71
CA VAL A 4 13.83 15.56 26.12
C VAL A 4 12.99 15.25 24.88
N CYS A 5 12.54 14.00 24.75
CA CYS A 5 11.70 13.58 23.65
C CYS A 5 10.29 14.18 23.77
N PRO A 6 9.73 14.85 22.75
CA PRO A 6 8.40 15.46 22.82
C PRO A 6 7.24 14.46 22.77
N VAL A 7 7.51 13.20 22.49
CA VAL A 7 6.48 12.15 22.33
C VAL A 7 6.39 11.24 23.55
N CYS A 8 7.51 10.97 24.22
CA CYS A 8 7.57 9.99 25.32
C CYS A 8 8.31 10.48 26.57
N ASP A 9 8.69 11.75 26.61
CA ASP A 9 9.41 12.40 27.72
C ASP A 9 10.74 11.75 28.13
N CYS A 10 11.25 10.83 27.32
CA CYS A 10 12.53 10.17 27.55
C CYS A 10 13.69 11.18 27.42
N ILE A 11 14.63 11.10 28.36
CA ILE A 11 15.85 11.93 28.39
C ILE A 11 16.93 11.27 27.52
N ASN A 12 17.42 12.01 26.53
CA ASN A 12 18.42 11.58 25.57
C ASN A 12 19.68 12.44 25.68
N ASP A 13 20.76 11.91 25.12
CA ASP A 13 22.03 12.62 25.01
C ASP A 13 21.88 13.85 24.12
N ASP A 14 22.79 14.79 24.28
CA ASP A 14 22.69 16.11 23.67
C ASP A 14 23.02 16.12 22.17
N ASP A 15 23.85 15.19 21.74
CA ASP A 15 24.16 14.88 20.35
C ASP A 15 23.12 13.94 19.69
N ALA A 16 22.21 13.33 20.47
CA ALA A 16 21.23 12.41 19.94
C ALA A 16 20.29 13.10 18.94
N GLN A 17 20.21 12.52 17.74
CA GLN A 17 19.27 12.96 16.68
C GLN A 17 17.92 12.23 16.76
N TYR A 18 17.88 11.08 17.43
CA TYR A 18 16.67 10.26 17.58
C TYR A 18 16.52 9.80 19.02
N CYS A 19 15.28 9.63 19.45
CA CYS A 19 14.96 9.15 20.78
C CYS A 19 15.33 7.68 20.92
N LYS A 20 16.12 7.36 21.95
CA LYS A 20 16.54 5.99 22.27
C LYS A 20 15.40 5.05 22.66
N ALA A 21 14.23 5.61 23.03
CA ALA A 21 13.07 4.83 23.47
C ALA A 21 12.04 4.61 22.36
N CYS A 22 11.66 5.66 21.62
CA CYS A 22 10.57 5.59 20.65
C CYS A 22 10.99 5.82 19.18
N GLY A 23 12.26 6.13 18.92
CA GLY A 23 12.76 6.42 17.57
C GLY A 23 12.34 7.78 17.00
N CYS A 24 11.58 8.60 17.75
CA CYS A 24 11.18 9.95 17.32
C CYS A 24 12.40 10.87 17.16
N GLN A 25 12.45 11.68 16.09
CA GLN A 25 13.55 12.62 15.85
C GLN A 25 13.58 13.71 16.94
N LEU A 26 14.73 13.89 17.57
CA LEU A 26 14.98 14.92 18.57
C LEU A 26 15.49 16.17 17.85
N MET A 27 14.78 17.28 17.98
CA MET A 27 15.03 18.49 17.19
C MET A 27 16.48 18.97 17.31
N VAL A 28 17.09 19.28 16.17
CA VAL A 28 18.36 20.01 16.04
C VAL A 28 18.00 21.30 15.32
N ASP A 29 18.10 22.42 16.02
CA ASP A 29 18.07 23.79 15.51
C ASP A 29 16.91 24.17 14.57
N GLY A 30 15.83 24.73 15.16
CA GLY A 30 15.00 25.83 14.64
C GLY A 30 14.31 25.69 13.27
N SER A 31 14.57 24.62 12.53
CA SER A 31 13.99 24.33 11.24
C SER A 31 12.90 23.29 11.48
N ASN A 32 11.65 23.76 11.45
CA ASN A 32 10.49 22.89 11.40
C ASN A 32 10.53 22.12 10.06
N TYR A 33 11.32 21.06 9.97
CA TYR A 33 11.08 20.02 8.99
C TYR A 33 9.84 19.26 9.46
N HIS A 34 8.66 19.85 9.19
CA HIS A 34 7.45 19.07 9.06
C HIS A 34 7.69 18.12 7.89
N PHE A 35 8.16 16.92 8.20
CA PHE A 35 8.09 15.82 7.24
C PHE A 35 6.60 15.61 6.97
N ASP A 36 6.17 16.04 5.79
CA ASP A 36 4.77 16.10 5.45
C ASP A 36 4.26 14.68 5.21
N VAL A 37 3.87 14.02 6.31
CA VAL A 37 3.32 12.66 6.32
C VAL A 37 2.15 12.56 5.34
N SER A 38 1.41 13.66 5.15
CA SER A 38 0.30 13.73 4.21
C SER A 38 0.73 13.55 2.74
N TYR A 39 1.91 14.06 2.35
CA TYR A 39 2.43 13.93 0.99
C TYR A 39 2.79 12.48 0.65
N LEU A 40 3.45 11.78 1.58
CA LEU A 40 3.80 10.36 1.42
C LEU A 40 2.58 9.46 1.46
N GLN A 41 1.63 9.79 2.32
CA GLN A 41 0.37 9.08 2.46
C GLN A 41 -0.44 9.16 1.16
N ASN A 42 -0.56 10.33 0.54
CA ASN A 42 -1.20 10.49 -0.77
C ASN A 42 -0.50 9.72 -1.90
N ARG A 43 0.85 9.67 -1.88
CA ARG A 43 1.64 8.91 -2.86
C ARG A 43 1.42 7.40 -2.73
N SER A 44 1.36 6.88 -1.50
CA SER A 44 1.12 5.46 -1.23
C SER A 44 -0.25 4.99 -1.74
N VAL A 45 -1.29 5.82 -1.58
CA VAL A 45 -2.64 5.54 -2.10
C VAL A 45 -2.61 5.44 -3.63
N ALA A 46 -1.96 6.38 -4.32
CA ALA A 46 -1.88 6.36 -5.78
C ALA A 46 -1.13 5.13 -6.32
N VAL A 47 0.00 4.76 -5.70
CA VAL A 47 0.73 3.54 -6.04
C VAL A 47 -0.16 2.31 -5.84
N GLY A 48 -0.95 2.28 -4.77
CA GLY A 48 -1.88 1.18 -4.52
C GLY A 48 -2.91 0.98 -5.61
N TYR A 49 -3.46 2.05 -6.18
CA TYR A 49 -4.40 1.93 -7.30
C TYR A 49 -3.73 1.35 -8.55
N ILE A 50 -2.51 1.78 -8.86
CA ILE A 50 -1.76 1.26 -10.02
C ILE A 50 -1.51 -0.24 -9.83
N LEU A 51 -1.05 -0.64 -8.64
CA LEU A 51 -0.82 -2.06 -8.32
C LEU A 51 -2.13 -2.86 -8.33
N ALA A 52 -3.22 -2.32 -7.78
CA ALA A 52 -4.52 -2.97 -7.75
C ALA A 52 -5.06 -3.23 -9.16
N ILE A 53 -4.87 -2.29 -10.09
CA ILE A 53 -5.29 -2.45 -11.49
C ILE A 53 -4.37 -3.44 -12.22
N LEU A 54 -3.04 -3.25 -12.14
CA LEU A 54 -2.09 -4.10 -12.84
C LEU A 54 -2.14 -5.55 -12.36
N PHE A 55 -2.15 -5.77 -11.06
CA PHE A 55 -2.16 -7.12 -10.52
C PHE A 55 -3.57 -7.69 -10.42
N GLY A 56 -4.59 -6.90 -10.07
CA GLY A 56 -5.97 -7.40 -10.01
C GLY A 56 -6.60 -7.66 -11.38
N TRP A 57 -6.33 -6.79 -12.37
CA TRP A 57 -6.97 -6.83 -13.70
C TRP A 57 -6.01 -7.07 -14.87
N GLY A 58 -4.69 -7.05 -14.64
CA GLY A 58 -3.72 -7.24 -15.73
C GLY A 58 -3.88 -8.59 -16.44
N GLY A 59 -4.19 -9.66 -15.71
CA GLY A 59 -4.48 -10.97 -16.30
C GLY A 59 -5.65 -10.91 -17.29
N VAL A 60 -6.72 -10.18 -16.95
CA VAL A 60 -7.92 -10.02 -17.78
C VAL A 60 -7.60 -9.21 -19.03
N ILE A 61 -6.89 -8.08 -18.89
CA ILE A 61 -6.49 -7.21 -20.01
C ILE A 61 -5.59 -7.97 -20.99
N LEU A 62 -4.61 -8.71 -20.47
CA LEU A 62 -3.66 -9.47 -21.29
C LEU A 62 -4.34 -10.69 -21.95
N SER A 63 -5.31 -11.31 -21.27
CA SER A 63 -6.16 -12.37 -21.84
C SER A 63 -6.99 -11.86 -23.01
N LEU A 64 -7.58 -10.66 -22.90
CA LEU A 64 -8.34 -10.01 -23.98
C LEU A 64 -7.46 -9.64 -25.17
N LEU A 65 -6.22 -9.22 -24.92
CA LEU A 65 -5.24 -8.90 -25.96
C LEU A 65 -4.63 -10.16 -26.61
N SER A 66 -5.07 -11.37 -26.25
CA SER A 66 -4.61 -12.66 -26.79
C SER A 66 -3.09 -12.87 -26.74
N THR A 67 -2.38 -12.08 -25.94
CA THR A 67 -0.92 -11.97 -26.00
C THR A 67 -0.23 -13.07 -25.19
N ILE A 68 -0.96 -13.81 -24.34
CA ILE A 68 -0.36 -14.72 -23.36
C ILE A 68 -1.07 -16.07 -23.27
N ASN A 69 -0.27 -17.13 -23.14
CA ASN A 69 -0.71 -18.48 -22.81
C ASN A 69 -1.22 -18.58 -21.36
N ASN A 70 -2.10 -19.56 -21.10
CA ASN A 70 -2.89 -19.73 -19.87
C ASN A 70 -2.13 -19.69 -18.52
N SER A 71 -0.80 -19.80 -18.49
CA SER A 71 0.02 -19.86 -17.27
C SER A 71 0.22 -18.53 -16.55
N LEU A 72 0.05 -17.39 -17.24
CA LEU A 72 0.27 -16.03 -16.68
C LEU A 72 -1.02 -15.36 -16.18
N LEU A 73 -2.18 -15.99 -16.38
CA LEU A 73 -3.49 -15.52 -15.92
C LEU A 73 -3.60 -15.49 -14.37
N PHE A 74 -2.70 -16.16 -13.66
CA PHE A 74 -2.76 -16.33 -12.21
C PHE A 74 -2.00 -15.25 -11.40
N MET A 75 -1.47 -14.20 -12.04
CA MET A 75 -0.75 -13.13 -11.31
C MET A 75 -1.69 -12.18 -10.51
N GLY A 76 -3.00 -12.45 -10.57
CA GLY A 76 -4.10 -11.76 -9.87
C GLY A 76 -3.89 -11.46 -8.39
N PHE A 77 -3.29 -12.42 -7.67
CA PHE A 77 -3.36 -12.45 -6.20
C PHE A 77 -2.37 -11.50 -5.51
N PHE A 78 -1.29 -11.09 -6.18
CA PHE A 78 -0.30 -10.18 -5.59
C PHE A 78 -0.86 -8.79 -5.32
N GLY A 79 -1.91 -8.38 -6.05
CA GLY A 79 -2.59 -7.10 -5.85
C GLY A 79 -3.38 -7.01 -4.55
N LEU A 80 -3.62 -8.12 -3.84
CA LEU A 80 -4.43 -8.14 -2.62
C LEU A 80 -3.64 -7.72 -1.37
N ILE A 81 -2.31 -7.80 -1.37
CA ILE A 81 -1.50 -7.52 -0.19
C ILE A 81 -1.54 -6.02 0.16
N PHE A 82 -1.37 -5.16 -0.85
CA PHE A 82 -1.26 -3.71 -0.66
C PHE A 82 -2.53 -3.04 -0.08
N PRO A 83 -3.75 -3.38 -0.51
CA PRO A 83 -4.98 -2.90 0.13
C PRO A 83 -5.07 -3.19 1.63
N PHE A 84 -4.58 -4.34 2.09
CA PHE A 84 -4.63 -4.68 3.52
C PHE A 84 -3.74 -3.78 4.36
N ASP A 85 -2.60 -3.34 3.83
CA ASP A 85 -1.71 -2.38 4.52
C ASP A 85 -2.39 -1.01 4.66
N LEU A 86 -3.08 -0.55 3.61
CA LEU A 86 -3.83 0.72 3.63
C LEU A 86 -5.04 0.69 4.57
N ILE A 87 -5.71 -0.46 4.71
CA ILE A 87 -6.86 -0.63 5.63
C ILE A 87 -6.44 -0.52 7.10
N ARG A 88 -5.16 -0.78 7.41
CA ARG A 88 -4.59 -0.65 8.75
C ARG A 88 -4.08 0.76 9.07
N ALA A 89 -4.11 1.70 8.12
CA ALA A 89 -3.67 3.06 8.35
C ALA A 89 -4.56 3.78 9.39
N ASP A 90 -3.98 4.65 10.22
CA ASP A 90 -4.72 5.39 11.25
C ASP A 90 -5.75 6.37 10.64
N ASP A 91 -5.45 6.92 9.46
CA ASP A 91 -6.33 7.86 8.78
C ASP A 91 -7.53 7.15 8.11
N SER A 92 -8.73 7.55 8.54
CA SER A 92 -10.00 7.07 7.99
C SER A 92 -10.17 7.32 6.48
N SER A 93 -9.55 8.36 5.92
CA SER A 93 -9.57 8.65 4.48
C SER A 93 -8.79 7.60 3.69
N VAL A 94 -7.57 7.26 4.14
CA VAL A 94 -6.74 6.24 3.52
C VAL A 94 -7.35 4.86 3.62
N ARG A 95 -7.97 4.55 4.77
CA ARG A 95 -8.70 3.30 4.95
C ARG A 95 -9.81 3.12 3.91
N LYS A 96 -10.54 4.18 3.57
CA LYS A 96 -11.56 4.12 2.50
C LYS A 96 -10.93 3.76 1.16
N HIS A 97 -9.78 4.35 0.82
CA HIS A 97 -9.06 3.99 -0.40
C HIS A 97 -8.58 2.54 -0.40
N GLY A 98 -8.08 2.04 0.74
CA GLY A 98 -7.74 0.63 0.91
C GLY A 98 -8.92 -0.30 0.63
N TYR A 99 -10.12 0.01 1.13
CA TYR A 99 -11.32 -0.77 0.82
C TYR A 99 -11.71 -0.71 -0.67
N ILE A 100 -11.61 0.45 -1.31
CA ILE A 100 -11.89 0.59 -2.75
C ILE A 100 -10.91 -0.27 -3.56
N GLN A 101 -9.62 -0.21 -3.25
CA GLN A 101 -8.60 -1.02 -3.93
C GLN A 101 -8.83 -2.52 -3.71
N LEU A 102 -9.23 -2.92 -2.50
CA LEU A 102 -9.57 -4.31 -2.21
C LEU A 102 -10.73 -4.79 -3.09
N ILE A 103 -11.80 -3.99 -3.26
CA ILE A 103 -12.92 -4.32 -4.14
C ILE A 103 -12.47 -4.46 -5.59
N ILE A 104 -11.61 -3.55 -6.08
CA ILE A 104 -11.04 -3.64 -7.44
C ILE A 104 -10.27 -4.94 -7.63
N CYS A 105 -9.41 -5.32 -6.67
CA CYS A 105 -8.64 -6.57 -6.76
C CYS A 105 -9.55 -7.81 -6.70
N VAL A 106 -10.51 -7.84 -5.78
CA VAL A 106 -11.43 -8.98 -5.60
C VAL A 106 -12.27 -9.19 -6.86
N THR A 107 -12.81 -8.10 -7.43
CA THR A 107 -13.60 -8.19 -8.68
C THR A 107 -12.76 -8.70 -9.84
N GLY A 108 -11.51 -8.24 -9.97
CA GLY A 108 -10.56 -8.76 -10.97
C GLY A 108 -10.29 -10.26 -10.82
N VAL A 109 -10.06 -10.74 -9.59
CA VAL A 109 -9.88 -12.18 -9.30
C VAL A 109 -11.13 -12.99 -9.65
N ILE A 110 -12.33 -12.50 -9.34
CA ILE A 110 -13.59 -13.18 -9.68
C ILE A 110 -13.73 -13.29 -11.19
N VAL A 111 -13.58 -12.19 -11.93
CA VAL A 111 -13.68 -12.18 -13.40
C VAL A 111 -12.64 -13.12 -14.02
N GLN A 112 -11.39 -13.07 -13.54
CA GLN A 112 -10.32 -13.93 -14.00
C GLN A 112 -10.63 -15.42 -13.76
N SER A 113 -11.20 -15.74 -12.59
CA SER A 113 -11.60 -17.10 -12.24
C SER A 113 -12.75 -17.59 -13.13
N VAL A 114 -13.74 -16.73 -13.42
CA VAL A 114 -14.84 -17.04 -14.33
C VAL A 114 -14.31 -17.30 -15.74
N ILE A 115 -13.43 -16.43 -16.25
CA ILE A 115 -12.81 -16.61 -17.58
C ILE A 115 -12.05 -17.93 -17.64
N LEU A 116 -11.22 -18.22 -16.63
CA LEU A 116 -10.46 -19.46 -16.56
C LEU A 116 -11.37 -20.70 -16.53
N LEU A 117 -12.44 -20.66 -15.73
CA LEU A 117 -13.43 -21.74 -15.65
C LEU A 117 -14.17 -21.93 -16.99
N SER A 118 -14.50 -20.85 -17.70
CA SER A 118 -15.10 -20.93 -19.04
C SER A 118 -14.18 -21.62 -20.04
N PHE A 119 -12.86 -21.40 -19.97
CA PHE A 119 -11.89 -22.10 -20.84
C PHE A 119 -11.67 -23.56 -20.44
N LEU A 120 -11.72 -23.89 -19.15
CA LEU A 120 -11.55 -25.27 -18.66
C LEU A 120 -12.82 -26.12 -18.79
N GLY A 121 -13.99 -25.49 -18.79
CA GLY A 121 -15.30 -26.13 -18.78
C GLY A 121 -15.85 -26.53 -20.15
N GLY A 122 -15.16 -26.22 -21.26
CA GLY A 122 -15.41 -26.74 -22.61
C GLY A 122 -16.87 -27.04 -22.94
N LEU A 123 -17.64 -26.00 -23.29
CA LEU A 123 -18.59 -26.08 -24.40
C LEU A 123 -17.86 -25.71 -25.69
#